data_AF-A0A9X5XET0-F1
#
_entry.id   AF-A0A9X5XET0-F1
#
_cell.length_a   1.000
_cell.length_b   1.000
_cell.length_c   1.000
_cell.angle_alpha   90.00
_cell.angle_beta   90.00
_cell.angle_gamma   90.00
#
_symmetry.space_group_name_H-M   'P 1'
#
loop_
_entity.id
_entity.type
_entity.pdbx_description
1 polymer ?
#
loop_
_entity_poly.entity_id
_entity_poly.type
_entity_poly.pdbx_seq_one_letter_code
_entity_poly.pdbx_strand_id
1 'polypeptide(L)'
;HGNGAYSHDGGRTWAPFTAQPDIAKNAPGPIATSADGGTLLWSFVHWDGTKYAAHRSTDNGATWSEVSSFPKGATPVADPADPTLFYAYDTDTGTLHASTDSGRSFTARAGGLPSGDDQFQLAAAPGRSGDLWLSVKWNGLYRSTDGGVTFAKVAGCWASYTLGFGKAADGADYPAVYQVGSTETITAVYRSDDAAGTWVRINDDAHQWGWIGEVITGDPRVYGRVYLGTNGRGIQYGEPV
;
A
#
# COMPACT_ATOMS: atom_id res chain seq x y z
N HIS A 1 26.06 -7.56 6.08
CA HIS A 1 25.81 -6.10 6.07
C HIS A 1 24.35 -5.90 5.71
N GLY A 2 23.65 -5.03 6.44
CA GLY A 2 22.21 -5.16 6.77
C GLY A 2 21.23 -5.06 5.59
N ASN A 3 20.06 -5.66 5.78
CA ASN A 3 18.96 -5.72 4.82
C ASN A 3 18.01 -4.51 4.93
N GLY A 4 18.44 -3.43 5.59
CA GLY A 4 17.68 -2.20 5.77
C GLY A 4 18.56 -1.00 6.14
N ALA A 5 18.09 0.20 5.78
CA ALA A 5 18.75 1.48 6.01
C ALA A 5 17.68 2.59 6.10
N TYR A 6 18.05 3.75 6.64
CA TYR A 6 17.21 4.95 6.68
C TYR A 6 17.94 6.18 6.13
N SER A 7 17.16 7.21 5.80
CA SER A 7 17.64 8.50 5.32
C SER A 7 16.78 9.63 5.91
N HIS A 8 17.41 10.76 6.21
CA HIS A 8 16.74 11.98 6.67
C HIS A 8 16.84 13.14 5.66
N ASP A 9 17.40 12.90 4.47
CA ASP A 9 17.66 13.92 3.46
C ASP A 9 17.02 13.62 2.11
N GLY A 10 15.98 12.79 2.11
CA GLY A 10 15.27 12.36 0.90
C GLY A 10 16.05 11.34 0.08
N GLY A 11 16.88 10.52 0.72
CA GLY A 11 17.61 9.42 0.08
C GLY A 11 18.92 9.82 -0.59
N ARG A 12 19.46 11.03 -0.31
CA ARG A 12 20.78 11.45 -0.81
C ARG A 12 21.90 10.74 -0.06
N THR A 13 21.73 10.59 1.25
CA THR A 13 22.61 9.77 2.10
C THR A 13 21.80 8.75 2.88
N TRP A 14 22.42 7.61 3.17
CA TRP A 14 21.81 6.48 3.86
C TRP A 14 22.69 6.02 5.01
N ALA A 15 22.05 5.76 6.15
CA ALA A 15 22.66 5.08 7.28
C ALA A 15 22.06 3.66 7.40
N PRO A 16 22.88 2.60 7.41
CA PRO A 16 22.38 1.26 7.68
C PRO A 16 21.81 1.18 9.10
N PHE A 17 20.82 0.31 9.32
CA PHE A 17 20.37 0.03 10.68
C PHE A 17 21.52 -0.53 11.54
N THR A 18 21.68 -0.02 12.76
CA THR A 18 22.72 -0.48 13.69
C THR A 18 22.48 -1.92 14.14
N ALA A 19 21.21 -2.32 14.27
CA ALA A 19 20.79 -3.69 14.50
C ALA A 19 19.65 -4.07 13.55
N GLN A 20 19.42 -5.38 13.38
CA GLN A 20 18.28 -5.87 12.61
C GLN A 20 17.80 -7.21 13.21
N PRO A 21 16.51 -7.54 13.08
CA PRO A 21 16.02 -8.86 13.41
C PRO A 21 16.79 -9.93 12.62
N ASP A 22 17.10 -11.07 13.25
CA ASP A 22 17.87 -12.13 12.58
C ASP A 22 17.18 -12.65 11.31
N ILE A 23 15.84 -12.68 11.32
CA ILE A 23 15.02 -13.10 10.19
C ILE A 23 15.18 -12.21 8.96
N ALA A 24 15.57 -10.93 9.15
CA ALA A 24 15.76 -9.99 8.06
C ALA A 24 16.73 -10.53 7.00
N LYS A 25 17.73 -11.32 7.41
CA LYS A 25 18.75 -11.94 6.54
C LYS A 25 18.17 -12.78 5.41
N ASN A 26 17.05 -13.45 5.67
CA ASN A 26 16.47 -14.46 4.76
C ASN A 26 15.08 -14.07 4.23
N ALA A 27 14.42 -13.08 4.85
CA ALA A 27 13.08 -12.61 4.48
C ALA A 27 13.09 -11.09 4.31
N PRO A 28 13.25 -10.55 3.10
CA PRO A 28 13.30 -9.10 2.91
C PRO A 28 11.90 -8.48 2.81
N GLY A 29 11.52 -7.68 3.80
CA GLY A 29 10.42 -6.70 3.69
C GLY A 29 9.01 -7.26 3.52
N PRO A 30 8.00 -6.38 3.44
CA PRO A 30 8.06 -4.90 3.38
C PRO A 30 8.24 -4.18 4.74
N ILE A 31 8.60 -2.88 4.70
CA ILE A 31 8.74 -1.97 5.86
C ILE A 31 7.93 -0.69 5.65
N ALA A 32 7.32 -0.16 6.71
CA ALA A 32 6.61 1.12 6.73
C ALA A 32 7.15 2.03 7.84
N THR A 33 7.02 3.36 7.64
CA THR A 33 7.31 4.37 8.66
C THR A 33 6.05 5.14 9.01
N SER A 34 5.88 5.54 10.28
CA SER A 34 4.80 6.45 10.70
C SER A 34 4.93 7.82 10.00
N ALA A 35 3.83 8.57 9.95
CA ALA A 35 3.77 9.88 9.29
C ALA A 35 4.79 10.90 9.81
N ASP A 36 5.18 10.80 11.08
CA ASP A 36 6.20 11.65 11.72
C ASP A 36 7.64 11.12 11.59
N GLY A 37 7.83 9.95 10.97
CA GLY A 37 9.13 9.29 10.84
C GLY A 37 9.63 8.60 12.12
N GLY A 38 8.86 8.62 13.21
CA GLY A 38 9.32 8.18 14.54
C GLY A 38 9.24 6.67 14.79
N THR A 39 8.47 5.94 14.00
CA THR A 39 8.29 4.48 14.13
C THR A 39 8.55 3.78 12.81
N LEU A 40 9.36 2.73 12.84
CA LEU A 40 9.54 1.78 11.75
C LEU A 40 8.82 0.47 12.10
N LEU A 41 8.03 -0.06 11.17
CA LEU A 41 7.35 -1.35 11.29
C LEU A 41 7.72 -2.23 10.09
N TRP A 42 8.40 -3.34 10.35
CA TRP A 42 8.98 -4.22 9.33
C TRP A 42 8.33 -5.59 9.41
N SER A 43 7.73 -6.06 8.32
CA SER A 43 7.21 -7.44 8.20
C SER A 43 8.15 -8.30 7.35
N PHE A 44 7.98 -9.62 7.48
CA PHE A 44 8.94 -10.61 7.00
C PHE A 44 8.22 -11.81 6.38
N VAL A 45 8.47 -12.03 5.09
CA VAL A 45 8.04 -13.22 4.33
C VAL A 45 9.26 -13.85 3.66
N HIS A 46 9.46 -15.14 3.86
CA HIS A 46 10.54 -15.89 3.22
C HIS A 46 10.13 -16.32 1.79
N TRP A 47 11.11 -16.60 0.93
CA TRP A 47 10.87 -16.90 -0.49
C TRP A 47 10.02 -18.16 -0.73
N ASP A 48 9.94 -19.06 0.26
CA ASP A 48 9.08 -20.26 0.23
C ASP A 48 7.64 -20.00 0.72
N GLY A 49 7.31 -18.74 1.01
CA GLY A 49 6.00 -18.32 1.50
C GLY A 49 5.84 -18.37 3.02
N THR A 50 6.86 -18.77 3.79
CA THR A 50 6.78 -18.77 5.26
C THR A 50 6.65 -17.33 5.78
N LYS A 51 5.61 -17.08 6.58
CA LYS A 51 5.28 -15.77 7.14
C LYS A 51 5.72 -15.65 8.61
N TYR A 52 6.36 -14.54 8.97
CA TYR A 52 6.88 -14.29 10.32
C TYR A 52 6.20 -13.08 10.98
N ALA A 53 6.42 -12.92 12.29
CA ALA A 53 5.96 -11.75 13.03
C ALA A 53 6.65 -10.49 12.52
N ALA A 54 5.95 -9.36 12.59
CA ALA A 54 6.57 -8.06 12.32
C ALA A 54 7.44 -7.63 13.50
N HIS A 55 8.38 -6.73 13.23
CA HIS A 55 9.23 -6.09 14.22
C HIS A 55 9.11 -4.57 14.12
N ARG A 56 9.19 -3.91 15.27
CA ARG A 56 9.04 -2.47 15.43
C ARG A 56 10.30 -1.84 15.99
N SER A 57 10.66 -0.65 15.49
CA SER A 57 11.72 0.21 16.03
C SER A 57 11.21 1.64 16.20
N THR A 58 11.73 2.36 17.20
CA THR A 58 11.50 3.80 17.45
C THR A 58 12.80 4.59 17.57
N ASP A 59 13.90 4.01 17.11
CA ASP A 59 15.26 4.53 17.26
C ASP A 59 16.06 4.34 15.98
N ASN A 60 15.39 4.50 14.83
CA ASN A 60 15.97 4.34 13.48
C ASN A 60 16.70 3.00 13.28
N GLY A 61 16.13 1.91 13.80
CA GLY A 61 16.66 0.56 13.66
C GLY A 61 17.86 0.26 14.56
N ALA A 62 18.07 1.01 15.66
CA ALA A 62 19.06 0.64 16.67
C ALA A 62 18.59 -0.53 17.54
N THR A 63 17.29 -0.60 17.83
CA THR A 63 16.66 -1.75 18.51
C THR A 63 15.36 -2.13 17.81
N TRP A 64 15.02 -3.43 17.90
CA TRP A 64 13.81 -4.00 17.30
C TRP A 64 13.10 -4.87 18.33
N SER A 65 11.78 -4.70 18.43
CA SER A 65 10.90 -5.54 19.27
C SER A 65 9.89 -6.26 18.40
N GLU A 66 9.65 -7.55 18.66
CA GLU A 66 8.61 -8.32 17.99
C GLU A 66 7.21 -7.77 18.32
N VAL A 67 6.33 -7.73 17.31
CA VAL A 67 4.92 -7.37 17.42
C VAL A 67 4.09 -8.61 17.12
N SER A 68 3.89 -9.45 18.12
CA SER A 68 3.25 -10.77 17.96
C SER A 68 1.77 -10.71 17.54
N SER A 69 1.11 -9.57 17.77
CA SER A 69 -0.29 -9.33 17.35
C SER A 69 -0.42 -8.90 15.88
N PHE A 70 0.68 -8.56 15.20
CA PHE A 70 0.65 -8.23 13.78
C PHE A 70 0.34 -9.48 12.94
N PRO A 71 -0.58 -9.42 11.96
CA PRO A 71 -0.88 -10.55 11.09
C PRO A 71 0.36 -10.95 10.29
N LYS A 72 0.87 -12.17 10.52
CA LYS A 72 2.16 -12.61 9.98
C LYS A 72 2.19 -12.47 8.46
N GLY A 73 3.24 -11.84 7.93
CA GLY A 73 3.43 -11.63 6.50
C GLY A 73 2.51 -10.60 5.83
N ALA A 74 1.61 -9.94 6.57
CA ALA A 74 0.85 -8.82 6.02
C ALA A 74 1.77 -7.63 5.68
N THR A 75 1.35 -6.83 4.71
CA THR A 75 2.02 -5.56 4.38
C THR A 75 1.59 -4.48 5.38
N PRO A 76 2.52 -3.85 6.11
CA PRO A 76 2.19 -2.75 7.01
C PRO A 76 1.88 -1.49 6.20
N VAL A 77 0.80 -0.80 6.58
CA VAL A 77 0.39 0.48 5.99
C VAL A 77 0.30 1.50 7.10
N ALA A 78 1.11 2.56 7.05
CA ALA A 78 1.00 3.67 7.99
C ALA A 78 -0.14 4.61 7.59
N ASP A 79 -0.83 5.16 8.58
CA ASP A 79 -1.73 6.28 8.31
C ASP A 79 -0.90 7.51 7.86
N PRO A 80 -1.36 8.25 6.85
CA PRO A 80 -0.58 9.35 6.28
C PRO A 80 -0.60 10.64 7.12
N ALA A 81 -1.41 10.72 8.19
CA ALA A 81 -1.54 11.91 9.02
C ALA A 81 -1.43 11.63 10.53
N ASP A 82 -1.94 10.50 11.02
CA ASP A 82 -1.84 10.11 12.43
C ASP A 82 -0.66 9.14 12.66
N PRO A 83 0.44 9.56 13.30
CA PRO A 83 1.60 8.71 13.52
C PRO A 83 1.36 7.56 14.52
N THR A 84 0.21 7.52 15.19
CA THR A 84 -0.20 6.43 16.07
C THR A 84 -0.90 5.30 15.33
N LEU A 85 -1.39 5.56 14.12
CA LEU A 85 -2.19 4.63 13.34
C LEU A 85 -1.34 3.83 12.34
N PHE A 86 -1.48 2.51 12.41
CA PHE A 86 -1.02 1.57 11.39
C PHE A 86 -2.13 0.58 11.08
N TYR A 87 -2.10 0.04 9.87
CA TYR A 87 -3.02 -0.95 9.36
C TYR A 87 -2.27 -2.15 8.79
N ALA A 88 -2.89 -3.31 8.85
CA ALA A 88 -2.39 -4.53 8.23
C ALA A 88 -3.60 -5.33 7.76
N TYR A 89 -3.63 -5.67 6.48
CA TYR A 89 -4.66 -6.54 5.95
C TYR A 89 -4.17 -7.99 5.95
N ASP A 90 -4.85 -8.85 6.72
CA ASP A 90 -4.62 -10.29 6.71
C ASP A 90 -5.37 -10.91 5.52
N THR A 91 -4.61 -11.21 4.47
CA THR A 91 -5.14 -11.80 3.24
C THR A 91 -5.64 -13.22 3.44
N ASP A 92 -5.17 -13.95 4.46
CA ASP A 92 -5.57 -15.34 4.68
C ASP A 92 -6.95 -15.40 5.34
N THR A 93 -7.21 -14.48 6.28
CA THR A 93 -8.47 -14.46 7.04
C THR A 93 -9.49 -13.45 6.51
N GLY A 94 -9.08 -12.51 5.65
CA GLY A 94 -9.96 -11.44 5.17
C GLY A 94 -10.28 -10.43 6.27
N THR A 95 -9.28 -10.12 7.10
CA THR A 95 -9.43 -9.27 8.28
C THR A 95 -8.47 -8.08 8.21
N LEU A 96 -9.00 -6.87 8.32
CA LEU A 96 -8.20 -5.70 8.61
C LEU A 96 -7.87 -5.68 10.11
N HIS A 97 -6.58 -5.57 10.42
CA HIS A 97 -6.07 -5.25 11.74
C HIS A 97 -5.56 -3.81 11.76
N ALA A 98 -5.67 -3.16 12.91
CA ALA A 98 -5.17 -1.81 13.11
C ALA A 98 -4.46 -1.68 14.46
N SER A 99 -3.47 -0.81 14.50
CA SER A 99 -2.82 -0.30 15.69
C SER A 99 -3.22 1.16 15.89
N THR A 100 -3.41 1.56 17.14
CA THR A 100 -3.63 2.95 17.59
C THR A 100 -2.57 3.39 18.59
N ASP A 101 -1.46 2.67 18.66
CA ASP A 101 -0.39 2.82 19.64
C ASP A 101 1.00 2.86 18.99
N SER A 102 1.06 3.43 17.77
CA SER A 102 2.25 3.53 16.93
C SER A 102 2.86 2.15 16.64
N GLY A 103 2.04 1.17 16.27
CA GLY A 103 2.48 -0.16 15.85
C GLY A 103 2.93 -1.11 16.98
N ARG A 104 2.68 -0.78 18.26
CA ARG A 104 3.07 -1.65 19.39
C ARG A 104 2.17 -2.88 19.50
N SER A 105 0.88 -2.72 19.21
CA SER A 105 -0.09 -3.81 19.19
C SER A 105 -1.14 -3.61 18.09
N PHE A 106 -1.68 -4.72 17.59
CA PHE A 106 -2.70 -4.75 16.54
C PHE A 106 -3.95 -5.49 17.03
N THR A 107 -5.11 -4.93 16.72
CA THR A 107 -6.41 -5.53 17.01
C THR A 107 -7.19 -5.69 15.72
N ALA A 108 -7.91 -6.81 15.56
CA ALA A 108 -8.85 -6.99 14.46
C ALA A 108 -9.90 -5.86 14.48
N ARG A 109 -10.18 -5.29 13.32
CA ARG A 109 -11.06 -4.11 13.17
C ARG A 109 -12.23 -4.36 12.22
N ALA A 110 -11.99 -4.95 11.05
CA ALA A 110 -13.04 -5.35 10.12
C ALA A 110 -12.76 -6.74 9.55
N GLY A 111 -13.74 -7.63 9.58
CA GLY A 111 -13.65 -8.99 9.01
C GLY A 111 -14.69 -9.23 7.93
N GLY A 112 -14.69 -10.43 7.35
CA GLY A 112 -15.63 -10.79 6.28
C GLY A 112 -15.31 -10.13 4.93
N LEU A 113 -14.08 -9.63 4.77
CA LEU A 113 -13.56 -9.11 3.52
C LEU A 113 -13.01 -10.27 2.67
N PRO A 114 -12.79 -10.08 1.35
CA PRO A 114 -12.26 -11.13 0.49
C PRO A 114 -10.91 -11.67 0.98
N SER A 115 -10.75 -12.99 1.04
CA SER A 115 -9.53 -13.65 1.51
C SER A 115 -9.01 -14.70 0.52
N GLY A 116 -7.81 -15.22 0.78
CA GLY A 116 -7.23 -16.35 0.05
C GLY A 116 -6.42 -15.99 -1.20
N ASP A 117 -6.02 -14.73 -1.36
CA ASP A 117 -5.15 -14.28 -2.47
C ASP A 117 -4.11 -13.29 -1.94
N ASP A 118 -2.85 -13.50 -2.31
CA ASP A 118 -1.69 -12.74 -1.85
C ASP A 118 -1.46 -11.46 -2.67
N GLN A 119 -2.16 -11.27 -3.79
CA GLN A 119 -2.07 -10.07 -4.63
C GLN A 119 -2.99 -8.94 -4.15
N PHE A 120 -3.60 -9.07 -2.97
CA PHE A 120 -4.43 -8.00 -2.41
C PHE A 120 -3.58 -6.85 -1.88
N GLN A 121 -4.01 -5.62 -2.14
CA GLN A 121 -3.31 -4.41 -1.71
C GLN A 121 -4.21 -3.53 -0.86
N LEU A 122 -3.75 -3.19 0.34
CA LEU A 122 -4.29 -2.09 1.14
C LEU A 122 -3.47 -0.82 0.89
N ALA A 123 -4.13 0.31 0.66
CA ALA A 123 -3.52 1.62 0.51
C ALA A 123 -4.26 2.68 1.34
N ALA A 124 -3.54 3.65 1.90
CA ALA A 124 -4.12 4.80 2.60
C ALA A 124 -4.03 6.05 1.73
N ALA A 125 -5.13 6.83 1.66
CA ALA A 125 -5.19 8.02 0.81
C ALA A 125 -4.37 9.18 1.41
N PRO A 126 -3.45 9.82 0.64
CA PRO A 126 -2.59 10.88 1.15
C PRO A 126 -3.35 12.02 1.82
N GLY A 127 -2.86 12.47 2.99
CA GLY A 127 -3.44 13.58 3.74
C GLY A 127 -4.81 13.29 4.36
N ARG A 128 -5.28 12.03 4.35
CA ARG A 128 -6.60 11.63 4.82
C ARG A 128 -6.49 10.45 5.77
N SER A 129 -6.46 10.76 7.08
CA SER A 129 -6.40 9.70 8.10
C SER A 129 -7.63 8.78 7.99
N GLY A 130 -7.38 7.47 8.05
CA GLY A 130 -8.40 6.44 8.01
C GLY A 130 -9.16 6.25 6.69
N ASP A 131 -8.78 6.93 5.61
CA ASP A 131 -9.31 6.70 4.27
C ASP A 131 -8.50 5.60 3.58
N LEU A 132 -9.05 4.39 3.59
CA LEU A 132 -8.37 3.17 3.15
C LEU A 132 -9.03 2.59 1.91
N TRP A 133 -8.20 2.08 1.01
CA TRP A 133 -8.61 1.42 -0.23
C TRP A 133 -8.01 0.02 -0.27
N LEU A 134 -8.83 -0.95 -0.62
CA LEU A 134 -8.48 -2.36 -0.62
C LEU A 134 -8.77 -2.96 -2.01
N SER A 135 -7.71 -3.15 -2.79
CA SER A 135 -7.73 -3.83 -4.08
C SER A 135 -7.72 -5.34 -3.85
N VAL A 136 -8.75 -6.03 -4.36
CA VAL A 136 -8.99 -7.46 -4.09
C VAL A 136 -9.14 -8.29 -5.36
N LYS A 137 -8.31 -7.99 -6.36
CA LYS A 137 -8.25 -8.70 -7.65
C LYS A 137 -9.65 -8.77 -8.26
N TRP A 138 -10.13 -9.96 -8.66
CA TRP A 138 -11.45 -10.19 -9.26
C TRP A 138 -12.64 -9.90 -8.33
N ASN A 139 -12.41 -9.63 -7.05
CA ASN A 139 -13.45 -9.18 -6.13
C ASN A 139 -13.69 -7.67 -6.20
N GLY A 140 -12.90 -6.94 -6.99
CA GLY A 140 -13.03 -5.51 -7.24
C GLY A 140 -12.23 -4.64 -6.27
N LEU A 141 -12.79 -3.49 -5.93
CA LEU A 141 -12.19 -2.49 -5.05
C LEU A 141 -13.13 -2.19 -3.89
N TYR A 142 -12.57 -2.03 -2.69
CA TYR A 142 -13.29 -1.65 -1.49
C TYR A 142 -12.70 -0.38 -0.91
N ARG A 143 -13.53 0.42 -0.23
CA ARG A 143 -13.10 1.65 0.46
C ARG A 143 -13.68 1.74 1.86
N SER A 144 -12.85 2.19 2.79
CA SER A 144 -13.23 2.64 4.13
C SER A 144 -12.94 4.12 4.26
N THR A 145 -13.80 4.86 4.97
CA THR A 145 -13.58 6.27 5.33
C THR A 145 -13.65 6.50 6.84
N ASP A 146 -13.70 5.41 7.62
CA ASP A 146 -13.88 5.40 9.06
C ASP A 146 -12.71 4.72 9.79
N GLY A 147 -11.52 4.73 9.19
CA GLY A 147 -10.33 4.10 9.77
C GLY A 147 -10.37 2.59 9.71
N GLY A 148 -11.07 2.02 8.73
CA GLY A 148 -11.13 0.57 8.52
C GLY A 148 -12.12 -0.15 9.44
N VAL A 149 -13.10 0.55 10.01
CA VAL A 149 -14.18 -0.07 10.79
C VAL A 149 -15.20 -0.71 9.85
N THR A 150 -15.51 -0.06 8.74
CA THR A 150 -16.35 -0.61 7.68
C THR A 150 -15.72 -0.41 6.30
N PHE A 151 -15.98 -1.34 5.39
CA PHE A 151 -15.61 -1.23 3.98
C PHE A 151 -16.85 -1.38 3.10
N ALA A 152 -16.97 -0.49 2.11
CA ALA A 152 -17.96 -0.59 1.06
C ALA A 152 -17.29 -1.00 -0.25
N LYS A 153 -17.91 -1.93 -0.99
CA LYS A 153 -17.47 -2.26 -2.34
C LYS A 153 -17.74 -1.09 -3.29
N VAL A 154 -16.74 -0.69 -4.04
CA VAL A 154 -16.81 0.35 -5.07
C VAL A 154 -17.50 -0.22 -6.30
N ALA A 155 -18.55 0.44 -6.76
CA ALA A 155 -19.28 0.04 -7.97
C ALA A 155 -18.45 0.28 -9.24
N GLY A 156 -18.73 -0.47 -10.31
CA GLY A 156 -18.07 -0.26 -11.61
C GLY A 156 -16.59 -0.65 -11.65
N CYS A 157 -16.08 -1.37 -10.64
CA CYS A 157 -14.73 -1.93 -10.62
C CYS A 157 -14.84 -3.45 -10.42
N TRP A 158 -14.73 -4.20 -11.52
CA TRP A 158 -14.82 -5.66 -11.54
C TRP A 158 -13.53 -6.31 -11.09
N ALA A 159 -12.40 -5.70 -11.42
CA ALA A 159 -11.10 -6.12 -10.94
C ALA A 159 -10.27 -4.92 -10.46
N SER A 160 -9.51 -5.09 -9.38
CA SER A 160 -8.50 -4.12 -8.94
C SER A 160 -7.27 -4.88 -8.45
N TYR A 161 -6.15 -4.75 -9.16
CA TYR A 161 -4.89 -5.43 -8.84
C TYR A 161 -3.99 -4.55 -7.98
N THR A 162 -3.88 -3.28 -8.34
CA THR A 162 -3.11 -2.30 -7.58
C THR A 162 -3.71 -0.91 -7.72
N LEU A 163 -3.51 -0.08 -6.70
CA LEU A 163 -3.98 1.29 -6.62
C LEU A 163 -2.88 2.21 -6.06
N GLY A 164 -2.89 3.45 -6.54
CA GLY A 164 -2.07 4.55 -6.04
C GLY A 164 -2.76 5.90 -6.21
N PHE A 165 -2.18 6.93 -5.61
CA PHE A 165 -2.75 8.28 -5.61
C PHE A 165 -1.78 9.29 -6.20
N GLY A 166 -2.30 10.35 -6.81
CA GLY A 166 -1.50 11.50 -7.24
C GLY A 166 -2.18 12.82 -6.89
N LYS A 167 -1.62 13.92 -7.39
CA LYS A 167 -2.19 15.25 -7.22
C LYS A 167 -3.66 15.27 -7.67
N ALA A 168 -4.52 15.95 -6.93
CA ALA A 168 -5.92 16.16 -7.29
C ALA A 168 -6.04 16.95 -8.61
N ALA A 169 -7.13 16.74 -9.34
CA ALA A 169 -7.51 17.61 -10.45
C ALA A 169 -7.79 19.04 -9.95
N ASP A 170 -7.66 20.02 -10.83
CA ASP A 170 -7.95 21.42 -10.48
C ASP A 170 -9.42 21.55 -10.01
N GLY A 171 -9.60 22.03 -8.79
CA GLY A 171 -10.91 22.18 -8.15
C GLY A 171 -11.48 20.90 -7.52
N ALA A 172 -10.78 19.76 -7.60
CA ALA A 172 -11.16 18.55 -6.88
C ALA A 172 -10.58 18.53 -5.46
N ASP A 173 -11.39 18.11 -4.50
CA ASP A 173 -10.97 17.98 -3.10
C ASP A 173 -10.31 16.62 -2.80
N TYR A 174 -10.33 15.67 -3.75
CA TYR A 174 -9.81 14.33 -3.59
C TYR A 174 -8.56 14.08 -4.46
N PRO A 175 -7.52 13.39 -3.95
CA PRO A 175 -6.39 12.96 -4.77
C PRO A 175 -6.86 12.17 -5.99
N ALA A 176 -6.24 12.37 -7.16
CA ALA A 176 -6.52 11.51 -8.30
C ALA A 176 -6.17 10.06 -7.94
N VAL A 177 -7.10 9.14 -8.21
CA VAL A 177 -6.92 7.71 -7.95
C VAL A 177 -6.48 7.04 -9.24
N TYR A 178 -5.38 6.30 -9.20
CA TYR A 178 -4.88 5.51 -10.32
C TYR A 178 -4.98 4.04 -9.95
N GLN A 179 -5.45 3.20 -10.87
CA GLN A 179 -5.46 1.76 -10.67
C GLN A 179 -5.05 0.99 -11.93
N VAL A 180 -4.56 -0.22 -11.69
CA VAL A 180 -4.61 -1.29 -12.69
C VAL A 180 -5.73 -2.23 -12.30
N GLY A 181 -6.69 -2.38 -13.20
CA GLY A 181 -7.92 -3.12 -12.92
C GLY A 181 -8.80 -3.20 -14.14
N SER A 182 -10.05 -3.57 -13.93
CA SER A 182 -11.08 -3.65 -14.97
C SER A 182 -12.34 -2.92 -14.51
N THR A 183 -12.72 -1.87 -15.23
CA THR A 183 -14.01 -1.20 -15.04
C THR A 183 -15.10 -1.77 -15.95
N GLU A 184 -14.67 -2.43 -17.03
CA GLU A 184 -15.50 -3.19 -17.95
C GLU A 184 -14.79 -4.50 -18.34
N THR A 185 -14.62 -4.79 -19.63
CA THR A 185 -14.09 -6.06 -20.14
C THR A 185 -12.56 -6.14 -20.23
N ILE A 186 -11.87 -5.02 -20.08
CA ILE A 186 -10.42 -4.95 -20.28
C ILE A 186 -9.70 -4.65 -18.96
N THR A 187 -8.57 -5.32 -18.76
CA THR A 187 -7.59 -4.89 -17.75
C THR A 187 -6.76 -3.77 -18.34
N ALA A 188 -6.77 -2.61 -17.70
CA ALA A 188 -6.10 -1.42 -18.21
C ALA A 188 -5.64 -0.52 -17.06
N VAL A 189 -4.99 0.59 -17.42
CA VAL A 189 -4.63 1.63 -16.46
C VAL A 189 -5.74 2.67 -16.47
N TYR A 190 -6.31 2.95 -15.30
CA TYR A 190 -7.41 3.89 -15.15
C TYR A 190 -7.07 5.00 -14.16
N ARG A 191 -7.62 6.19 -14.41
CA ARG A 191 -7.64 7.32 -13.48
C ARG A 191 -9.08 7.66 -13.10
N SER A 192 -9.30 8.02 -11.85
CA SER A 192 -10.53 8.65 -11.36
C SER A 192 -10.18 9.96 -10.66
N ASP A 193 -10.96 10.99 -10.95
CA ASP A 193 -10.83 12.33 -10.35
C ASP A 193 -11.97 12.64 -9.36
N ASP A 194 -12.85 11.66 -9.11
CA ASP A 194 -14.08 11.78 -8.30
C ASP A 194 -14.20 10.67 -7.25
N ALA A 195 -13.05 10.21 -6.74
CA ALA A 195 -12.94 9.15 -5.73
C ALA A 195 -13.62 7.84 -6.14
N ALA A 196 -13.29 7.36 -7.34
CA ALA A 196 -13.79 6.14 -7.98
C ALA A 196 -15.29 6.14 -8.30
N GLY A 197 -15.91 7.32 -8.44
CA GLY A 197 -17.26 7.45 -8.99
C GLY A 197 -17.30 7.13 -10.48
N THR A 198 -16.30 7.61 -11.22
CA THR A 198 -16.09 7.37 -12.64
C THR A 198 -14.61 7.11 -12.94
N TRP A 199 -14.35 6.46 -14.07
CA TRP A 199 -13.00 6.06 -14.48
C TRP A 199 -12.74 6.43 -15.93
N VAL A 200 -11.52 6.90 -16.19
CA VAL A 200 -10.99 7.17 -17.53
C VAL A 200 -9.82 6.23 -17.78
N ARG A 201 -9.84 5.49 -18.90
CA ARG A 201 -8.68 4.69 -19.33
C ARG A 201 -7.58 5.64 -19.79
N ILE A 202 -6.37 5.48 -19.26
CA ILE A 202 -5.22 6.37 -19.54
C ILE A 202 -4.07 5.68 -20.30
N ASN A 203 -4.22 4.40 -20.63
CA ASN A 203 -3.40 3.71 -21.62
C ASN A 203 -4.24 3.29 -22.83
N ASP A 204 -3.61 2.70 -23.85
CA ASP A 204 -4.28 2.14 -25.02
C ASP A 204 -3.78 0.72 -25.32
N ASP A 205 -4.29 0.12 -26.40
CA ASP A 205 -4.00 -1.28 -26.74
C ASP A 205 -2.55 -1.49 -27.20
N ALA A 206 -1.86 -0.44 -27.65
CA ALA A 206 -0.44 -0.47 -27.97
C ALA A 206 0.46 -0.26 -26.73
N HIS A 207 -0.11 0.24 -25.63
CA HIS A 207 0.59 0.58 -24.39
C HIS A 207 0.12 -0.28 -23.20
N GLN A 208 0.43 -1.59 -23.23
CA GLN A 208 0.00 -2.54 -22.18
C GLN A 208 1.14 -3.13 -21.34
N TRP A 209 2.37 -3.15 -21.86
CA TRP A 209 3.61 -3.54 -21.16
C TRP A 209 3.66 -4.92 -20.46
N GLY A 210 2.69 -5.80 -20.70
CA GLY A 210 2.65 -7.14 -20.10
C GLY A 210 1.98 -7.11 -18.74
N TRP A 211 2.61 -7.73 -17.73
CA TRP A 211 2.06 -7.70 -16.36
C TRP A 211 2.41 -6.39 -15.66
N ILE A 212 1.36 -5.66 -15.29
CA ILE A 212 1.43 -4.32 -14.69
C ILE A 212 0.67 -4.22 -13.35
N GLY A 213 0.16 -5.35 -12.84
CA GLY A 213 -0.66 -5.39 -11.62
C GLY A 213 0.13 -5.29 -10.31
N GLU A 214 1.45 -5.11 -10.36
CA GLU A 214 2.31 -5.10 -9.15
C GLU A 214 2.27 -3.77 -8.41
N VAL A 215 2.46 -2.65 -9.11
CA VAL A 215 2.55 -1.34 -8.46
C VAL A 215 2.22 -0.20 -9.43
N ILE A 216 1.42 0.73 -8.94
CA ILE A 216 1.11 2.00 -9.59
C ILE A 216 1.15 3.12 -8.55
N THR A 217 1.66 4.30 -8.93
CA THR A 217 1.61 5.48 -8.07
C THR A 217 1.52 6.77 -8.88
N GLY A 218 0.75 7.74 -8.42
CA GLY A 218 0.69 9.06 -9.03
C GLY A 218 1.78 10.00 -8.50
N ASP A 219 2.06 11.08 -9.22
CA ASP A 219 2.90 12.16 -8.66
C ASP A 219 2.04 13.07 -7.77
N PRO A 220 2.38 13.25 -6.48
CA PRO A 220 1.63 14.16 -5.60
C PRO A 220 1.76 15.65 -5.98
N ARG A 221 2.64 16.00 -6.93
CA ARG A 221 2.94 17.39 -7.34
C ARG A 221 2.47 17.73 -8.74
N VAL A 222 2.28 16.73 -9.61
CA VAL A 222 1.91 16.91 -11.02
C VAL A 222 0.61 16.16 -11.30
N TYR A 223 -0.45 16.90 -11.60
CA TYR A 223 -1.75 16.31 -11.91
C TYR A 223 -1.65 15.47 -13.19
N GLY A 224 -2.35 14.33 -13.21
CA GLY A 224 -2.36 13.41 -14.33
C GLY A 224 -1.10 12.53 -14.49
N ARG A 225 0.01 12.84 -13.81
CA ARG A 225 1.24 12.05 -13.90
C ARG A 225 1.12 10.76 -13.09
N VAL A 226 1.42 9.65 -13.73
CA VAL A 226 1.43 8.31 -13.13
C VAL A 226 2.71 7.55 -13.47
N TYR A 227 3.19 6.75 -12.53
CA TYR A 227 4.29 5.81 -12.67
C TYR A 227 3.75 4.39 -12.50
N LEU A 228 4.13 3.49 -13.41
CA LEU A 228 3.65 2.12 -13.48
C LEU A 228 4.84 1.16 -13.47
N GLY A 229 4.92 0.32 -12.44
CA GLY A 229 5.86 -0.77 -12.39
C GLY A 229 5.41 -1.93 -13.27
N THR A 230 6.36 -2.54 -13.98
CA THR A 230 6.07 -3.64 -14.90
C THR A 230 6.95 -4.85 -14.57
N ASN A 231 6.46 -6.05 -14.83
CA ASN A 231 7.29 -7.25 -14.75
C ASN A 231 8.07 -7.42 -16.07
N GLY A 232 9.33 -6.95 -16.08
CA GLY A 232 10.27 -7.15 -17.19
C GLY A 232 10.44 -5.98 -18.17
N ARG A 233 9.77 -4.82 -17.96
CA ARG A 233 9.90 -3.62 -18.81
C ARG A 233 10.21 -2.33 -18.04
N GLY A 234 10.72 -2.46 -16.81
CA GLY A 234 11.08 -1.31 -15.98
C GLY A 234 9.87 -0.52 -15.48
N ILE A 235 10.05 0.79 -15.31
CA ILE A 235 9.00 1.72 -14.87
C ILE A 235 8.57 2.56 -16.07
N GLN A 236 7.28 2.52 -16.37
CA GLN A 236 6.67 3.41 -17.36
C GLN A 236 6.12 4.64 -16.65
N TYR A 237 6.04 5.78 -17.33
CA TYR A 237 5.30 6.93 -16.84
C TYR A 237 4.44 7.52 -17.95
N GLY A 238 3.33 8.15 -17.57
CA GLY A 238 2.42 8.83 -18.48
C GLY A 238 1.88 10.10 -17.85
N GLU A 239 1.55 11.09 -18.68
CA GLU A 239 0.94 12.36 -18.30
C GLU A 239 0.07 12.89 -19.44
N PRO A 240 -1.01 13.66 -19.14
CA PRO A 240 -1.81 14.32 -20.17
C PRO A 240 -0.97 15.34 -20.97
N VAL A 241 -1.22 15.39 -22.29
CA VAL A 241 -0.68 16.42 -23.21
C VAL A 241 -1.66 17.56 -23.43
#